data_AF-A0A2G5F1E0-F1
#
_entry.id   AF-A0A2G5F1E0-F1
#
_cell.length_a   1.000
_cell.length_b   1.000
_cell.length_c   1.000
_cell.angle_alpha   90.00
_cell.angle_beta   90.00
_cell.angle_gamma   90.00
#
_symmetry.space_group_name_H-M   'P 1'
#
loop_
_entity.id
_entity.type
_entity.pdbx_description
1 polymer ?
#
loop_
_entity_poly.entity_id
_entity_poly.type
_entity_poly.pdbx_seq_one_letter_code
_entity_poly.pdbx_strand_id
1 'polypeptide(L)'
;MCYAVWKNMMEDVLLPWTKSKSTTTRGYIIGSFSRRQQPCIQVEALLVEETSYYRRNSSKMAYSCFHTPPIIPIFVGFLLLVSCLESVMSISMESKAEGQLLVNQTFRPGEELQKLKRIRAHLRKINKPAVKTIQSPDGDLIDCIPSHQQPAFDHPQLQGQKPLEPPERPNGHKSHGTVYESFQLWRTTGESCPDGTIPIRRIKEEDILRASSVQKFGRKLKKPVRHDSSSNDHEHAVGYITGEKYYGAKASLNVWAPRVANQYEFSLSQMWVISGSFGDDLNTIEAGWQVSPELYGDNYPRFFTYWTTDAYQATGCYNLLCSGFVQTNDKIAIGAAISPTSSYQGGQFDISLLVWKDPNHGNWWLEFGPGLLVGYWPAFLFSHLRDHATMIQFGGEVVNTQPSGFHTSTQMGSGHFAEEGFGKSSYFRNLQVVDWDNSLIPLTNLRVLADHPNCYDIQGGINTVWGNYFYYGGPGRNIKCP
;
A
#
# COMPACT_ATOMS: atom_id res chain seq x y z
N MET A 1 -5.32 8.87 13.61
CA MET A 1 -4.52 7.79 13.00
C MET A 1 -3.90 6.97 14.10
N CYS A 2 -4.43 5.79 14.42
CA CYS A 2 -4.08 4.92 15.57
C CYS A 2 -4.50 5.34 17.01
N TYR A 3 -4.95 6.57 17.29
CA TYR A 3 -5.34 6.96 18.67
C TYR A 3 -6.58 6.23 19.21
N ALA A 4 -7.57 5.95 18.35
CA ALA A 4 -8.81 5.25 18.75
C ALA A 4 -8.56 3.75 19.06
N VAL A 5 -7.77 3.08 18.22
CA VAL A 5 -7.27 1.72 18.44
C VAL A 5 -6.57 1.62 19.79
N TRP A 6 -5.72 2.59 20.15
CA TRP A 6 -5.01 2.59 21.42
C TRP A 6 -5.90 2.76 22.67
N LYS A 7 -6.97 3.58 22.59
CA LYS A 7 -7.87 3.77 23.74
C LYS A 7 -8.55 2.45 24.13
N ASN A 8 -9.00 1.69 23.14
CA ASN A 8 -9.56 0.35 23.36
C ASN A 8 -8.47 -0.67 23.79
N MET A 9 -7.24 -0.55 23.27
CA MET A 9 -6.12 -1.43 23.66
C MET A 9 -5.62 -1.23 25.10
N MET A 10 -5.72 -0.03 25.66
CA MET A 10 -5.28 0.28 27.04
C MET A 10 -6.28 -0.20 28.10
N GLU A 11 -7.58 -0.27 27.77
CA GLU A 11 -8.59 -0.79 28.70
C GLU A 11 -8.38 -2.29 29.00
N ASP A 12 -7.88 -3.07 28.03
CA ASP A 12 -7.56 -4.50 28.20
C ASP A 12 -6.29 -4.78 29.04
N VAL A 13 -5.49 -3.77 29.36
CA VAL A 13 -4.22 -3.92 30.11
C VAL A 13 -4.42 -3.73 31.62
N LEU A 14 -5.59 -3.23 32.06
CA LEU A 14 -5.88 -2.93 33.46
C LEU A 14 -6.85 -3.95 34.08
N LEU A 15 -6.41 -5.19 34.27
CA LEU A 15 -7.03 -6.11 35.23
C LEU A 15 -5.98 -6.68 36.21
N PRO A 16 -6.19 -6.57 37.54
CA PRO A 16 -5.22 -6.96 38.54
C PRO A 16 -5.15 -8.50 38.69
N TRP A 17 -3.93 -9.03 38.59
CA TRP A 17 -3.60 -10.43 38.80
C TRP A 17 -3.94 -10.88 40.23
N THR A 18 -4.83 -11.88 40.36
CA THR A 18 -4.98 -12.66 41.59
C THR A 18 -4.15 -13.94 41.50
N LYS A 19 -3.22 -14.10 42.45
CA LYS A 19 -2.33 -15.27 42.57
C LYS A 19 -3.13 -16.53 42.91
N SER A 20 -3.03 -17.56 42.07
CA SER A 20 -3.40 -18.94 42.40
C SER A 20 -2.15 -19.83 42.34
N LYS A 21 -1.87 -20.51 43.45
CA LYS A 21 -0.71 -21.42 43.64
C LYS A 21 -0.97 -22.74 42.90
N SER A 22 -0.01 -23.19 42.09
CA SER A 22 0.01 -24.56 41.55
C SER A 22 0.74 -25.51 42.50
N THR A 23 0.09 -26.62 42.83
CA THR A 23 0.70 -27.81 43.45
C THR A 23 1.14 -28.78 42.38
N THR A 24 2.39 -29.21 42.47
CA THR A 24 3.08 -30.15 41.59
C THR A 24 2.74 -31.60 41.95
N THR A 25 2.42 -32.43 40.95
CA THR A 25 2.54 -33.90 41.08
C THR A 25 3.14 -34.49 39.81
N ARG A 26 4.30 -35.14 39.96
CA ARG A 26 5.04 -35.92 38.95
C ARG A 26 4.32 -37.24 38.67
N GLY A 27 4.28 -37.65 37.40
CA GLY A 27 4.03 -39.02 36.98
C GLY A 27 4.89 -39.36 35.76
N TYR A 28 5.84 -40.30 35.95
CA TYR A 28 6.66 -40.88 34.89
C TYR A 28 5.89 -42.00 34.20
N ILE A 29 5.85 -42.03 32.86
CA ILE A 29 5.64 -43.26 32.09
C ILE A 29 6.62 -43.27 30.90
N ILE A 30 7.40 -44.36 30.84
CA ILE A 30 8.33 -44.73 29.79
C ILE A 30 7.53 -45.47 28.70
N GLY A 31 7.71 -45.08 27.44
CA GLY A 31 7.10 -45.74 26.28
C GLY A 31 8.02 -45.69 25.07
N SER A 32 8.82 -46.73 24.91
CA SER A 32 9.64 -47.03 23.74
C SER A 32 8.76 -47.43 22.54
N PHE A 33 8.95 -46.82 21.37
CA PHE A 33 8.50 -47.40 20.10
C PHE A 33 9.59 -47.32 19.03
N SER A 34 9.85 -48.50 18.45
CA SER A 34 10.88 -48.80 17.47
C SER A 34 10.53 -48.27 16.07
N ARG A 35 11.57 -47.84 15.35
CA ARG A 35 11.59 -47.68 13.89
C ARG A 35 11.19 -48.99 13.20
N ARG A 36 10.22 -48.91 12.28
CA ARG A 36 10.08 -49.85 11.17
C ARG A 36 9.94 -49.08 9.87
N GLN A 37 10.83 -49.41 8.95
CA GLN A 37 10.81 -49.06 7.53
C GLN A 37 9.61 -49.74 6.87
N GLN A 38 8.98 -49.05 5.90
CA GLN A 38 8.14 -49.66 4.87
C GLN A 38 8.63 -49.22 3.49
N PRO A 39 8.46 -50.07 2.46
CA PRO A 39 9.22 -50.00 1.22
C PRO A 39 8.56 -49.12 0.16
N CYS A 40 9.40 -48.54 -0.71
CA CYS A 40 9.02 -47.87 -1.93
C CYS A 40 8.28 -48.84 -2.87
N ILE A 41 7.10 -48.44 -3.33
CA ILE A 41 6.38 -49.06 -4.45
C ILE A 41 6.52 -48.11 -5.64
N GLN A 42 7.16 -48.60 -6.71
CA GLN A 42 7.14 -47.99 -8.03
C GLN A 42 5.72 -48.09 -8.61
N VAL A 43 5.18 -46.97 -9.08
CA VAL A 43 4.01 -46.96 -9.96
C VAL A 43 4.51 -46.55 -11.34
N GLU A 44 4.64 -47.53 -12.23
CA GLU A 44 4.75 -47.31 -13.67
C GLU A 44 3.41 -46.77 -14.18
N ALA A 45 3.41 -45.54 -14.70
CA ALA A 45 2.31 -45.04 -15.51
C ALA A 45 2.65 -45.31 -16.99
N LEU A 46 1.96 -46.30 -17.54
CA LEU A 46 1.95 -46.63 -18.97
C LEU A 46 1.50 -45.43 -19.80
N LEU A 47 2.36 -45.03 -20.74
CA LEU A 47 2.01 -44.20 -21.88
C LEU A 47 1.14 -45.02 -22.84
N VAL A 48 -0.08 -44.58 -23.08
CA VAL A 48 -0.92 -45.06 -24.18
C VAL A 48 -0.74 -44.06 -25.33
N GLU A 49 0.01 -44.47 -26.35
CA GLU A 49 -0.01 -43.87 -27.69
C GLU A 49 -1.33 -44.24 -28.38
N GLU A 50 -2.08 -43.24 -28.84
CA GLU A 50 -3.08 -43.43 -29.89
C GLU A 50 -2.65 -42.63 -31.13
N THR A 51 -2.16 -43.36 -32.13
CA THR A 51 -1.93 -42.88 -33.50
C THR A 51 -3.15 -43.15 -34.37
N SER A 52 -3.67 -42.12 -35.03
CA SER A 52 -4.22 -42.14 -36.40
C SER A 52 -4.73 -40.73 -36.75
N TYR A 53 -4.89 -40.28 -37.99
CA TYR A 53 -4.26 -40.50 -39.28
C TYR A 53 -4.76 -39.32 -40.14
N TYR A 54 -3.87 -38.67 -40.91
CA TYR A 54 -4.23 -37.54 -41.78
C TYR A 54 -5.34 -37.88 -42.79
N ARG A 55 -6.34 -37.01 -42.94
CA ARG A 55 -7.07 -36.85 -44.22
C ARG A 55 -7.43 -35.39 -44.49
N ARG A 56 -6.70 -34.80 -45.45
CA ARG A 56 -7.12 -33.62 -46.23
C ARG A 56 -8.45 -33.92 -46.91
N ASN A 57 -9.39 -32.98 -46.86
CA ASN A 57 -10.19 -32.65 -48.03
C ASN A 57 -10.58 -31.17 -48.02
N SER A 58 -10.23 -30.53 -49.13
CA SER A 58 -10.54 -29.16 -49.49
C SER A 58 -11.95 -29.10 -50.03
N SER A 59 -12.77 -28.17 -49.54
CA SER A 59 -14.01 -27.74 -50.20
C SER A 59 -13.93 -26.24 -50.48
N LYS A 60 -13.51 -25.91 -51.71
CA LYS A 60 -13.86 -24.67 -52.39
C LYS A 60 -15.33 -24.76 -52.85
N MET A 61 -16.14 -23.78 -52.52
CA MET A 61 -17.25 -23.24 -53.33
C MET A 61 -17.74 -21.96 -52.63
N ALA A 62 -17.36 -20.79 -53.16
CA ALA A 62 -18.17 -19.96 -54.07
C ALA A 62 -19.20 -19.11 -53.30
N TYR A 63 -18.79 -17.89 -52.91
CA TYR A 63 -19.70 -16.83 -52.51
C TYR A 63 -20.01 -15.94 -53.72
N SER A 64 -21.29 -15.86 -54.04
CA SER A 64 -21.90 -14.98 -55.03
C SER A 64 -21.91 -13.54 -54.54
N CYS A 65 -21.52 -12.63 -55.42
CA CYS A 65 -21.52 -11.18 -55.23
C CYS A 65 -22.94 -10.61 -55.16
N PHE A 66 -23.21 -9.77 -54.15
CA PHE A 66 -24.18 -8.68 -54.28
C PHE A 66 -23.58 -7.40 -53.67
N HIS A 67 -23.47 -6.38 -54.54
CA HIS A 67 -23.02 -5.03 -54.25
C HIS A 67 -24.07 -4.26 -53.44
N THR A 68 -23.64 -3.54 -52.38
CA THR A 68 -24.25 -2.28 -51.92
C THR A 68 -23.15 -1.30 -51.45
N PRO A 69 -23.32 0.04 -51.63
CA PRO A 69 -22.24 1.05 -51.57
C PRO A 69 -22.04 1.70 -50.18
N PRO A 70 -21.00 2.55 -49.96
CA PRO A 70 -20.55 2.94 -48.63
C PRO A 70 -21.29 4.19 -48.08
N ILE A 71 -21.77 4.11 -46.84
CA ILE A 71 -22.34 5.24 -46.09
C ILE A 71 -21.22 5.88 -45.26
N ILE A 72 -20.36 6.65 -45.91
CA ILE A 72 -19.42 7.60 -45.28
C ILE A 72 -19.31 8.78 -46.25
N PRO A 73 -20.35 9.66 -46.34
CA PRO A 73 -20.14 11.04 -45.90
C PRO A 73 -21.46 11.78 -45.56
N ILE A 74 -22.15 11.45 -44.45
CA ILE A 74 -23.35 12.22 -44.03
C ILE A 74 -23.25 12.77 -42.58
N PHE A 75 -22.26 12.36 -41.79
CA PHE A 75 -22.12 12.85 -40.41
C PHE A 75 -21.28 14.12 -40.23
N VAL A 76 -20.65 14.65 -41.29
CA VAL A 76 -19.84 15.89 -41.21
C VAL A 76 -20.63 17.15 -41.58
N GLY A 77 -21.81 17.01 -42.19
CA GLY A 77 -22.68 18.14 -42.55
C GLY A 77 -23.64 18.60 -41.45
N PHE A 78 -23.92 17.77 -40.44
CA PHE A 78 -24.92 18.08 -39.40
C PHE A 78 -24.35 18.81 -38.17
N LEU A 79 -23.02 18.83 -38.00
CA LEU A 79 -22.35 19.53 -36.88
C LEU A 79 -21.96 20.99 -37.19
N LEU A 80 -22.11 21.45 -38.44
CA LEU A 80 -21.75 22.82 -38.86
C LEU A 80 -22.96 23.76 -39.08
N LEU A 81 -24.19 23.29 -38.84
CA LEU A 81 -25.41 24.10 -38.96
C LEU A 81 -26.08 24.46 -37.63
N VAL A 82 -25.53 24.03 -36.49
CA VAL A 82 -26.03 24.38 -35.14
C VAL A 82 -25.22 25.52 -34.49
N SER A 83 -24.14 25.99 -35.14
CA SER A 83 -23.30 27.09 -34.64
C SER A 83 -23.69 28.49 -35.15
N CYS A 84 -24.76 28.62 -35.93
CA CYS A 84 -25.21 29.91 -36.46
C CYS A 84 -26.75 30.01 -36.40
N LEU A 85 -27.29 30.20 -35.20
CA LEU A 85 -28.58 30.84 -34.89
C LEU A 85 -28.94 30.43 -33.45
N GLU A 86 -28.46 31.17 -32.45
CA GLU A 86 -29.35 31.68 -31.42
C GLU A 86 -28.66 32.81 -30.64
N SER A 87 -29.26 33.96 -30.86
CA SER A 87 -29.02 35.24 -30.23
C SER A 87 -29.35 35.21 -28.75
N VAL A 88 -28.59 35.98 -27.99
CA VAL A 88 -28.89 36.49 -26.65
C VAL A 88 -30.38 36.81 -26.49
N MET A 89 -31.06 36.07 -25.60
CA MET A 89 -32.31 36.49 -24.98
C MET A 89 -32.26 36.21 -23.48
N SER A 90 -32.17 37.30 -22.73
CA SER A 90 -32.29 37.34 -21.28
C SER A 90 -33.74 37.02 -20.89
N ILE A 91 -33.96 35.89 -20.20
CA ILE A 91 -35.24 35.61 -19.54
C ILE A 91 -35.07 35.97 -18.07
N SER A 92 -35.69 37.09 -17.66
CA SER A 92 -35.93 37.41 -16.26
C SER A 92 -37.09 36.55 -15.76
N MET A 93 -36.80 35.58 -14.89
CA MET A 93 -37.82 34.84 -14.16
C MET A 93 -37.64 35.08 -12.67
N GLU A 94 -38.46 35.98 -12.12
CA GLU A 94 -38.65 36.12 -10.67
C GLU A 94 -39.29 34.84 -10.13
N SER A 95 -38.58 34.13 -9.25
CA SER A 95 -39.23 33.24 -8.30
C SER A 95 -38.50 33.28 -6.96
N LYS A 96 -39.32 33.25 -5.91
CA LYS A 96 -39.03 33.67 -4.53
C LYS A 96 -37.93 32.86 -3.84
N ALA A 97 -37.23 33.56 -2.98
CA ALA A 97 -36.14 33.10 -2.11
C ALA A 97 -36.52 31.95 -1.18
N GLU A 98 -35.59 31.00 -1.02
CA GLU A 98 -35.21 30.41 0.26
C GLU A 98 -33.71 30.08 0.23
N GLY A 99 -33.00 30.49 1.29
CA GLY A 99 -31.57 30.81 1.27
C GLY A 99 -30.60 29.64 1.07
N GLN A 100 -29.85 29.69 -0.02
CA GLN A 100 -28.48 29.14 -0.09
C GLN A 100 -27.53 30.29 -0.44
N LEU A 101 -26.54 30.50 0.42
CA LEU A 101 -25.42 31.41 0.19
C LEU A 101 -24.68 30.97 -1.10
N LEU A 102 -24.98 31.65 -2.20
CA LEU A 102 -24.15 31.65 -3.41
C LEU A 102 -22.78 32.21 -3.03
N VAL A 103 -21.80 31.33 -2.85
CA VAL A 103 -20.40 31.71 -2.76
C VAL A 103 -20.02 32.32 -4.10
N ASN A 104 -19.84 33.65 -4.13
CA ASN A 104 -19.26 34.36 -5.26
C ASN A 104 -17.86 33.77 -5.56
N GLN A 105 -17.76 32.93 -6.58
CA GLN A 105 -16.48 32.55 -7.17
C GLN A 105 -15.97 33.71 -8.01
N THR A 106 -15.48 34.77 -7.36
CA THR A 106 -14.76 35.82 -8.06
C THR A 106 -13.44 35.21 -8.56
N PHE A 107 -13.32 34.99 -9.87
CA PHE A 107 -12.06 34.59 -10.48
C PHE A 107 -11.01 35.66 -10.15
N ARG A 108 -9.95 35.27 -9.44
CA ARG A 108 -8.83 36.16 -9.07
C ARG A 108 -7.57 35.74 -9.84
N PRO A 109 -7.41 36.17 -11.11
CA PRO A 109 -6.31 35.74 -11.97
C PRO A 109 -4.92 35.94 -11.33
N GLY A 110 -4.75 36.99 -10.52
CA GLY A 110 -3.50 37.26 -9.83
C GLY A 110 -3.14 36.23 -8.75
N GLU A 111 -4.13 35.76 -7.99
CA GLU A 111 -3.91 34.77 -6.92
C GLU A 111 -3.62 33.38 -7.51
N GLU A 112 -4.36 32.99 -8.55
CA GLU A 112 -4.12 31.73 -9.28
C GLU A 112 -2.73 31.72 -9.93
N LEU A 113 -2.32 32.83 -10.57
CA LEU A 113 -0.98 32.94 -11.15
C LEU A 113 0.12 32.83 -10.07
N GLN A 114 -0.07 33.43 -8.90
CA GLN A 114 0.86 33.29 -7.78
C GLN A 114 0.92 31.86 -7.25
N LYS A 115 -0.23 31.18 -7.14
CA LYS A 115 -0.31 29.77 -6.75
C LYS A 115 0.46 28.89 -7.73
N LEU A 116 0.24 29.03 -9.03
CA LEU A 116 0.97 28.30 -10.07
C LEU A 116 2.48 28.55 -10.03
N LYS A 117 2.91 29.80 -9.80
CA LYS A 117 4.34 30.12 -9.61
C LYS A 117 4.94 29.37 -8.41
N ARG A 118 4.24 29.31 -7.28
CA ARG A 118 4.67 28.56 -6.08
C ARG A 118 4.76 27.06 -6.37
N ILE A 119 3.78 26.50 -7.08
CA ILE A 119 3.77 25.09 -7.47
C ILE A 119 4.98 24.77 -8.36
N ARG A 120 5.22 25.56 -9.41
CA ARG A 120 6.37 25.35 -10.30
C ARG A 120 7.71 25.47 -9.57
N ALA A 121 7.84 26.41 -8.64
CA ALA A 121 9.02 26.53 -7.80
C ALA A 121 9.22 25.31 -6.90
N HIS A 122 8.13 24.78 -6.33
CA HIS A 122 8.16 23.57 -5.51
C HIS A 122 8.52 22.32 -6.34
N LEU A 123 7.93 22.14 -7.52
CA LEU A 123 8.24 21.04 -8.44
C LEU A 123 9.72 21.01 -8.84
N ARG A 124 10.30 22.18 -9.13
CA ARG A 124 11.76 22.30 -9.42
C ARG A 124 12.65 21.89 -8.25
N LYS A 125 12.14 21.96 -7.02
CA LYS A 125 12.88 21.55 -5.82
C LYS A 125 12.80 20.04 -5.60
N ILE A 126 11.61 19.44 -5.76
CA ILE A 126 11.38 18.03 -5.42
C ILE A 126 11.75 17.07 -6.56
N ASN A 127 11.53 17.45 -7.83
CA ASN A 127 11.92 16.64 -8.98
C ASN A 127 13.40 16.89 -9.29
N LYS A 128 14.24 15.90 -9.02
CA LYS A 128 15.69 15.97 -9.29
C LYS A 128 15.97 15.79 -10.79
N PRO A 129 17.09 16.31 -11.31
CA PRO A 129 17.51 16.06 -12.68
C PRO A 129 17.67 14.57 -12.96
N ALA A 130 16.94 14.06 -13.96
CA ALA A 130 17.00 12.67 -14.37
C ALA A 130 18.03 12.48 -15.49
N VAL A 131 18.73 11.35 -15.49
CA VAL A 131 19.59 10.94 -16.62
C VAL A 131 18.81 10.18 -17.70
N LYS A 132 17.67 9.59 -17.30
CA LYS A 132 16.74 8.88 -18.17
C LYS A 132 15.33 9.02 -17.58
N THR A 133 14.33 9.16 -18.44
CA THR A 133 12.91 9.10 -18.05
C THR A 133 12.26 7.96 -18.79
N ILE A 134 11.53 7.11 -18.08
CA ILE A 134 10.77 5.98 -18.61
C ILE A 134 9.28 6.32 -18.50
N GLN A 135 8.54 6.13 -19.59
CA GLN A 135 7.09 6.28 -19.58
C GLN A 135 6.46 4.92 -19.26
N SER A 136 5.70 4.87 -18.18
CA SER A 136 4.98 3.67 -17.74
C SER A 136 3.63 3.57 -18.46
N PRO A 137 3.09 2.35 -18.69
CA PRO A 137 1.80 2.17 -19.37
C PRO A 137 0.59 2.87 -18.72
N ASP A 138 0.66 3.12 -17.42
CA ASP A 138 -0.35 3.85 -16.64
C ASP A 138 -0.23 5.39 -16.77
N GLY A 139 0.73 5.90 -17.55
CA GLY A 139 0.95 7.33 -17.77
C GLY A 139 1.89 8.00 -16.76
N ASP A 140 2.48 7.23 -15.85
CA ASP A 140 3.55 7.71 -14.98
C ASP A 140 4.84 7.97 -15.76
N LEU A 141 5.61 8.94 -15.27
CA LEU A 141 6.99 9.16 -15.70
C LEU A 141 7.91 8.73 -14.55
N ILE A 142 8.80 7.79 -14.82
CA ILE A 142 9.80 7.30 -13.88
C ILE A 142 11.15 7.91 -14.24
N ASP A 143 11.65 8.78 -13.37
CA ASP A 143 12.93 9.45 -13.51
C ASP A 143 14.04 8.64 -12.86
N CYS A 144 15.01 8.22 -13.66
CA CYS A 144 16.23 7.60 -13.18
C CYS A 144 17.20 8.72 -12.73
N ILE A 145 17.40 8.84 -11.43
CA ILE A 145 18.20 9.91 -10.81
C ILE A 145 19.49 9.30 -10.27
N PRO A 146 20.66 9.91 -10.47
CA PRO A 146 21.91 9.44 -9.87
C PRO A 146 21.72 9.22 -8.36
N SER A 147 22.10 8.04 -7.87
CA SER A 147 21.78 7.61 -6.50
C SER A 147 22.22 8.62 -5.42
N HIS A 148 23.36 9.28 -5.59
CA HIS A 148 23.89 10.31 -4.68
C HIS A 148 23.21 11.70 -4.79
N GLN A 149 22.27 11.89 -5.73
CA GLN A 149 21.51 13.13 -5.94
C GLN A 149 20.03 12.99 -5.53
N GLN A 150 19.65 11.83 -4.98
CA GLN A 150 18.29 11.56 -4.54
C GLN A 150 17.85 12.50 -3.40
N PRO A 151 16.53 12.66 -3.17
CA PRO A 151 15.99 13.56 -2.14
C PRO A 151 16.55 13.33 -0.71
N ALA A 152 16.96 12.10 -0.38
CA ALA A 152 17.56 11.80 0.93
C ALA A 152 18.75 12.71 1.27
N PHE A 153 19.58 13.05 0.29
CA PHE A 153 20.80 13.83 0.47
C PHE A 153 20.59 15.34 0.57
N ASP A 154 19.33 15.81 0.48
CA ASP A 154 18.96 17.17 0.90
C ASP A 154 18.95 17.32 2.43
N HIS A 155 18.99 16.20 3.18
CA HIS A 155 19.09 16.25 4.63
C HIS A 155 20.50 16.71 5.05
N PRO A 156 20.64 17.71 5.96
CA PRO A 156 21.95 18.25 6.35
C PRO A 156 22.93 17.18 6.86
N GLN A 157 22.45 16.17 7.59
CA GLN A 157 23.29 15.08 8.10
C GLN A 157 23.66 14.00 7.07
N LEU A 158 23.03 14.00 5.89
CA LEU A 158 23.35 13.05 4.81
C LEU A 158 24.07 13.73 3.65
N GLN A 159 24.08 15.06 3.58
CA GLN A 159 24.63 15.81 2.47
C GLN A 159 26.07 15.39 2.13
N GLY A 160 26.32 15.08 0.85
CA GLY A 160 27.63 14.65 0.35
C GLY A 160 27.97 13.18 0.62
N GLN A 161 27.10 12.42 1.29
CA GLN A 161 27.27 10.98 1.48
C GLN A 161 26.77 10.19 0.25
N LYS A 162 27.09 8.90 0.24
CA LYS A 162 26.58 7.92 -0.73
C LYS A 162 25.74 6.88 0.01
N PRO A 163 24.83 6.17 -0.70
CA PRO A 163 24.11 5.07 -0.09
C PRO A 163 25.07 4.02 0.47
N LEU A 164 24.71 3.43 1.62
CA LEU A 164 25.48 2.36 2.24
C LEU A 164 25.40 1.06 1.43
N GLU A 165 26.40 0.21 1.61
CA GLU A 165 26.38 -1.17 1.12
C GLU A 165 25.26 -1.97 1.82
N PRO A 166 24.71 -3.00 1.15
CA PRO A 166 23.74 -3.93 1.73
C PRO A 166 24.15 -4.48 3.10
N PRO A 167 23.24 -4.52 4.10
CA PRO A 167 23.51 -5.08 5.42
C PRO A 167 23.38 -6.61 5.39
N GLU A 168 23.77 -7.24 6.50
CA GLU A 168 23.44 -8.64 6.73
C GLU A 168 21.93 -8.80 6.99
N ARG A 169 21.35 -9.86 6.41
CA ARG A 169 19.93 -10.19 6.59
C ARG A 169 19.72 -10.97 7.88
N PRO A 170 18.51 -10.94 8.46
CA PRO A 170 18.20 -11.75 9.62
C PRO A 170 18.41 -13.25 9.41
N ASN A 171 18.86 -13.96 10.45
CA ASN A 171 18.96 -15.41 10.48
C ASN A 171 17.59 -16.04 10.18
N GLY A 172 17.58 -17.10 9.37
CA GLY A 172 16.34 -17.75 8.92
C GLY A 172 15.68 -17.07 7.71
N HIS A 173 16.22 -15.96 7.21
CA HIS A 173 15.80 -15.39 5.93
C HIS A 173 16.20 -16.32 4.77
N LYS A 174 15.21 -16.97 4.15
CA LYS A 174 15.41 -17.77 2.94
C LYS A 174 15.17 -16.89 1.70
N SER A 175 16.24 -16.52 1.01
CA SER A 175 16.16 -15.96 -0.34
C SER A 175 15.78 -17.10 -1.29
N HIS A 176 14.52 -17.17 -1.71
CA HIS A 176 14.15 -18.02 -2.85
C HIS A 176 14.78 -17.40 -4.10
N GLY A 177 15.59 -18.18 -4.82
CA GLY A 177 16.44 -17.67 -5.90
C GLY A 177 15.71 -16.82 -6.95
N THR A 178 16.31 -15.66 -7.25
CA THR A 178 16.39 -14.90 -8.53
C THR A 178 15.30 -14.98 -9.61
N VAL A 179 14.05 -15.30 -9.30
CA VAL A 179 12.94 -14.93 -10.20
C VAL A 179 12.42 -13.58 -9.73
N TYR A 180 13.05 -12.51 -10.23
CA TYR A 180 12.52 -11.17 -10.09
C TYR A 180 11.29 -11.07 -10.99
N GLU A 181 10.13 -11.46 -10.48
CA GLU A 181 8.89 -11.09 -11.13
C GLU A 181 8.78 -9.56 -11.11
N SER A 182 8.41 -9.00 -12.26
CA SER A 182 8.23 -7.56 -12.39
C SER A 182 6.93 -7.16 -11.70
N PHE A 183 7.03 -6.74 -10.43
CA PHE A 183 5.86 -6.35 -9.63
C PHE A 183 5.30 -4.95 -9.95
N GLN A 184 5.91 -4.20 -10.87
CA GLN A 184 5.49 -2.82 -11.17
C GLN A 184 5.27 -2.59 -12.66
N LEU A 185 4.19 -1.87 -13.01
CA LEU A 185 3.78 -1.66 -14.40
C LEU A 185 4.87 -1.05 -15.28
N TRP A 186 5.66 -0.11 -14.75
CA TRP A 186 6.72 0.58 -15.50
C TRP A 186 7.84 -0.35 -16.01
N ARG A 187 7.97 -1.56 -15.45
CA ARG A 187 8.96 -2.57 -15.84
C ARG A 187 8.45 -3.53 -16.93
N THR A 188 7.15 -3.49 -17.25
CA THR A 188 6.52 -4.41 -18.23
C THR A 188 6.97 -4.17 -19.67
N THR A 189 7.47 -2.98 -19.98
CA THR A 189 8.01 -2.62 -21.30
C THR A 189 9.42 -3.16 -21.54
N GLY A 190 10.07 -3.73 -20.52
CA GLY A 190 11.47 -4.16 -20.56
C GLY A 190 12.48 -3.03 -20.31
N GLU A 191 12.02 -1.78 -20.15
CA GLU A 191 12.87 -0.65 -19.79
C GLU A 191 13.40 -0.77 -18.36
N SER A 192 14.65 -0.33 -18.15
CA SER A 192 15.28 -0.24 -16.84
C SER A 192 16.06 1.06 -16.66
N CYS A 193 16.28 1.43 -15.40
CA CYS A 193 17.18 2.51 -15.07
C CYS A 193 18.65 2.08 -15.24
N PRO A 194 19.56 2.99 -15.61
CA PRO A 194 20.99 2.67 -15.68
C PRO A 194 21.59 2.38 -14.30
N ASP A 195 22.65 1.58 -14.27
CA ASP A 195 23.40 1.31 -13.03
C ASP A 195 23.86 2.60 -12.34
N GLY A 196 23.81 2.61 -11.01
CA GLY A 196 24.16 3.77 -10.19
C GLY A 196 23.07 4.84 -10.09
N THR A 197 21.89 4.60 -10.66
CA THR A 197 20.71 5.46 -10.54
C THR A 197 19.60 4.79 -9.72
N ILE A 198 18.60 5.58 -9.29
CA ILE A 198 17.38 5.08 -8.66
C ILE A 198 16.15 5.60 -9.43
N PRO A 199 15.09 4.79 -9.60
CA PRO A 199 13.84 5.23 -10.19
C PRO A 199 13.00 6.01 -9.17
N ILE A 200 12.56 7.21 -9.55
CA ILE A 200 11.61 8.00 -8.77
C ILE A 200 10.42 8.36 -9.67
N ARG A 201 9.19 8.16 -9.18
CA ARG A 201 8.00 8.67 -9.89
C ARG A 201 8.03 10.21 -9.90
N ARG A 202 8.01 10.80 -11.08
CA ARG A 202 7.95 12.25 -11.26
C ARG A 202 6.64 12.80 -10.70
N ILE A 203 6.73 13.85 -9.91
CA ILE A 203 5.56 14.58 -9.41
C ILE A 203 5.12 15.61 -10.44
N LYS A 204 3.82 15.60 -10.79
CA LYS A 204 3.23 16.50 -11.78
C LYS A 204 2.55 17.70 -11.11
N GLU A 205 2.25 18.74 -11.90
CA GLU A 205 1.51 19.93 -11.41
C GLU A 205 0.13 19.54 -10.86
N GLU A 206 -0.57 18.64 -11.56
CA GLU A 206 -1.85 18.06 -11.12
C GLU A 206 -1.77 17.37 -9.76
N ASP A 207 -0.64 16.74 -9.42
CA ASP A 207 -0.45 16.08 -8.12
C ASP A 207 -0.48 17.09 -6.97
N ILE A 208 0.18 18.24 -7.16
CA ILE A 208 0.22 19.31 -6.17
C ILE A 208 -1.13 20.03 -6.09
N LEU A 209 -1.85 20.16 -7.21
CA LEU A 209 -3.14 20.83 -7.28
C LEU A 209 -4.26 20.07 -6.55
N ARG A 210 -4.18 18.73 -6.46
CA ARG A 210 -5.12 17.91 -5.68
C ARG A 210 -4.96 18.09 -4.17
N ALA A 211 -3.73 18.34 -3.71
CA ALA A 211 -3.46 18.51 -2.29
C ALA A 211 -3.95 19.85 -1.75
N SER A 212 -4.37 19.86 -0.48
CA SER A 212 -4.89 21.07 0.18
C SER A 212 -3.83 22.16 0.40
N SER A 213 -2.54 21.81 0.39
CA SER A 213 -1.43 22.74 0.58
C SER A 213 -0.17 22.29 -0.15
N VAL A 214 0.44 23.21 -0.91
CA VAL A 214 1.75 23.00 -1.57
C VAL A 214 2.84 22.68 -0.53
N GLN A 215 2.83 23.34 0.62
CA GLN A 215 3.84 23.13 1.67
C GLN A 215 3.68 21.79 2.40
N LYS A 216 2.47 21.24 2.43
CA LYS A 216 2.15 19.99 3.14
C LYS A 216 1.98 18.80 2.20
N PHE A 217 2.23 18.95 0.90
CA PHE A 217 2.16 17.85 -0.05
C PHE A 217 3.02 16.68 0.42
N GLY A 218 2.45 15.47 0.38
CA GLY A 218 3.11 14.26 0.85
C GLY A 218 3.16 14.06 2.37
N ARG A 219 2.62 14.99 3.19
CA ARG A 219 2.53 14.80 4.65
C ARG A 219 1.12 14.40 5.04
N LYS A 220 0.98 13.49 6.01
CA LYS A 220 -0.33 13.21 6.64
C LYS A 220 -0.77 14.46 7.43
N LEU A 221 -1.99 14.94 7.18
CA LEU A 221 -2.53 16.11 7.87
C LEU A 221 -3.25 15.69 9.15
N LYS A 222 -2.83 16.17 10.32
CA LYS A 222 -3.72 16.19 11.50
C LYS A 222 -4.85 17.19 11.24
N LYS A 223 -6.07 16.67 11.05
CA LYS A 223 -7.27 17.50 11.26
C LYS A 223 -7.42 17.71 12.77
N PRO A 224 -7.77 18.92 13.23
CA PRO A 224 -7.99 19.17 14.65
C PRO A 224 -9.08 18.21 15.16
N VAL A 225 -8.73 17.37 16.13
CA VAL A 225 -9.64 16.48 16.83
C VAL A 225 -10.67 17.35 17.52
N ARG A 226 -11.93 17.31 17.07
CA ARG A 226 -13.03 17.82 17.91
C ARG A 226 -13.10 16.89 19.10
N HIS A 227 -12.99 17.46 20.30
CA HIS A 227 -12.76 16.74 21.55
C HIS A 227 -13.92 15.81 21.97
N ASP A 228 -14.96 15.67 21.14
CA ASP A 228 -16.22 15.00 21.45
C ASP A 228 -16.52 13.77 20.56
N SER A 229 -15.60 13.39 19.66
CA SER A 229 -15.70 12.10 18.95
C SER A 229 -14.36 11.38 19.00
N SER A 230 -14.39 10.11 19.43
CA SER A 230 -13.39 9.11 19.05
C SER A 230 -13.07 9.28 17.56
N SER A 231 -11.80 9.27 17.15
CA SER A 231 -11.38 9.69 15.81
C SER A 231 -12.11 8.94 14.69
N ASN A 232 -13.21 9.51 14.19
CA ASN A 232 -14.20 8.90 13.29
C ASN A 232 -13.85 8.97 11.80
N ASP A 233 -12.69 9.54 11.46
CA ASP A 233 -12.28 9.75 10.06
C ASP A 233 -11.55 8.53 9.47
N HIS A 234 -11.18 7.53 10.28
CA HIS A 234 -10.41 6.38 9.85
C HIS A 234 -10.97 5.08 10.44
N GLU A 235 -10.92 4.02 9.64
CA GLU A 235 -11.40 2.68 9.97
C GLU A 235 -10.26 1.68 9.82
N HIS A 236 -10.07 0.81 10.81
CA HIS A 236 -8.97 -0.16 10.82
C HIS A 236 -9.48 -1.60 10.95
N ALA A 237 -8.77 -2.52 10.30
CA ALA A 237 -8.84 -3.96 10.57
C ALA A 237 -7.40 -4.50 10.60
N VAL A 238 -6.87 -4.71 11.81
CA VAL A 238 -5.44 -4.91 12.06
C VAL A 238 -5.14 -6.10 12.95
N GLY A 239 -4.10 -6.84 12.57
CA GLY A 239 -3.40 -7.78 13.42
C GLY A 239 -2.20 -7.10 14.08
N TYR A 240 -2.01 -7.27 15.39
CA TYR A 240 -0.92 -6.63 16.11
C TYR A 240 -0.29 -7.52 17.18
N ILE A 241 0.94 -7.15 17.54
CA ILE A 241 1.66 -7.68 18.68
C ILE A 241 2.31 -6.55 19.47
N THR A 242 2.32 -6.70 20.78
CA THR A 242 3.03 -5.82 21.70
C THR A 242 4.03 -6.64 22.49
N GLY A 243 5.19 -6.05 22.74
CA GLY A 243 6.29 -6.72 23.42
C GLY A 243 7.32 -5.70 23.89
N GLU A 244 8.35 -6.19 24.55
CA GLU A 244 9.39 -5.31 25.07
C GLU A 244 10.26 -4.75 23.95
N LYS A 245 10.76 -5.60 23.04
CA LYS A 245 11.69 -5.20 21.98
C LYS A 245 11.49 -6.01 20.72
N TYR A 246 11.28 -5.32 19.60
CA TYR A 246 11.30 -5.87 18.26
C TYR A 246 12.30 -5.10 17.40
N TYR A 247 13.04 -5.83 16.57
CA TYR A 247 14.07 -5.29 15.68
C TYR A 247 13.65 -5.37 14.21
N GLY A 248 12.40 -5.73 13.95
CA GLY A 248 11.87 -5.83 12.60
C GLY A 248 10.64 -6.72 12.50
N ALA A 249 10.08 -6.75 11.30
CA ALA A 249 8.92 -7.53 10.96
C ALA A 249 8.95 -7.94 9.49
N LYS A 250 8.40 -9.12 9.21
CA LYS A 250 8.25 -9.66 7.86
C LYS A 250 6.84 -10.17 7.66
N ALA A 251 6.28 -9.91 6.49
CA ALA A 251 4.98 -10.44 6.08
C ALA A 251 4.89 -10.58 4.56
N SER A 252 3.93 -11.40 4.12
CA SER A 252 3.39 -11.39 2.76
C SER A 252 1.95 -10.87 2.80
N LEU A 253 1.63 -9.89 1.96
CA LEU A 253 0.32 -9.26 1.90
C LEU A 253 -0.18 -9.26 0.46
N ASN A 254 -1.41 -9.72 0.24
CA ASN A 254 -1.98 -9.72 -1.11
C ASN A 254 -2.38 -8.31 -1.55
N VAL A 255 -2.26 -8.09 -2.86
CA VAL A 255 -2.50 -6.79 -3.48
C VAL A 255 -3.84 -6.83 -4.19
N TRP A 256 -4.70 -5.85 -3.89
CA TRP A 256 -6.01 -5.66 -4.52
C TRP A 256 -6.13 -4.25 -5.07
N ALA A 257 -7.12 -4.02 -5.93
CA ALA A 257 -7.52 -2.69 -6.39
C ALA A 257 -8.90 -2.32 -5.81
N PRO A 258 -9.00 -2.03 -4.49
CA PRO A 258 -10.27 -1.67 -3.87
C PRO A 258 -10.86 -0.40 -4.50
N ARG A 259 -12.19 -0.36 -4.60
CA ARG A 259 -12.91 0.85 -4.97
C ARG A 259 -12.85 1.85 -3.82
N VAL A 260 -12.31 3.03 -4.09
CA VAL A 260 -12.38 4.20 -3.20
C VAL A 260 -13.57 5.05 -3.59
N ALA A 261 -14.38 5.46 -2.61
CA ALA A 261 -15.67 6.11 -2.85
C ALA A 261 -15.55 7.54 -3.37
N ASN A 262 -14.51 8.27 -2.96
CA ASN A 262 -14.27 9.64 -3.41
C ASN A 262 -12.77 9.99 -3.37
N GLN A 263 -12.41 11.11 -4.00
CA GLN A 263 -11.00 11.47 -4.21
C GLN A 263 -10.22 11.83 -2.94
N TYR A 264 -10.88 12.11 -1.81
CA TYR A 264 -10.26 12.49 -0.54
C TYR A 264 -10.18 11.32 0.45
N GLU A 265 -10.55 10.12 0.00
CA GLU A 265 -10.38 8.89 0.77
C GLU A 265 -9.23 8.06 0.21
N PHE A 266 -8.77 7.12 1.00
CA PHE A 266 -7.84 6.09 0.57
C PHE A 266 -8.22 4.75 1.19
N SER A 267 -7.68 3.68 0.60
CA SER A 267 -7.65 2.35 1.18
C SER A 267 -6.23 1.81 1.09
N LEU A 268 -5.70 1.31 2.19
CA LEU A 268 -4.33 0.80 2.24
C LEU A 268 -4.24 -0.56 2.93
N SER A 269 -3.14 -1.23 2.68
CA SER A 269 -2.70 -2.44 3.35
C SER A 269 -1.22 -2.31 3.67
N GLN A 270 -0.84 -2.39 4.94
CA GLN A 270 0.53 -2.11 5.34
C GLN A 270 1.00 -2.84 6.59
N MET A 271 2.30 -2.74 6.82
CA MET A 271 2.97 -3.09 8.06
C MET A 271 3.46 -1.82 8.75
N TRP A 272 3.21 -1.71 10.06
CA TRP A 272 3.70 -0.64 10.91
C TRP A 272 4.73 -1.17 11.90
N VAL A 273 5.88 -0.51 11.96
CA VAL A 273 6.90 -0.69 13.00
C VAL A 273 6.84 0.53 13.90
N ILE A 274 6.46 0.34 15.17
CA ILE A 274 6.01 1.43 16.06
C ILE A 274 6.82 1.43 17.36
N SER A 275 7.18 2.65 17.81
CA SER A 275 7.76 2.87 19.14
C SER A 275 7.38 4.26 19.67
N GLY A 276 7.36 4.44 20.99
CA GLY A 276 6.88 5.68 21.63
C GLY A 276 5.36 5.72 21.87
N SER A 277 4.84 6.92 22.16
CA SER A 277 3.45 7.11 22.61
C SER A 277 2.63 7.93 21.61
N PHE A 278 1.38 7.53 21.37
CA PHE A 278 0.48 8.17 20.40
C PHE A 278 0.16 9.65 20.67
N GLY A 279 0.38 10.13 21.89
CA GLY A 279 0.16 11.53 22.30
C GLY A 279 1.08 12.51 21.58
N ASP A 280 2.39 12.33 21.76
CA ASP A 280 3.37 13.38 21.46
C ASP A 280 4.60 12.90 20.69
N ASP A 281 5.11 11.68 20.94
CA ASP A 281 6.45 11.27 20.52
C ASP A 281 6.49 9.96 19.69
N LEU A 282 5.33 9.51 19.17
CA LEU A 282 5.24 8.30 18.36
C LEU A 282 6.17 8.33 17.15
N ASN A 283 6.97 7.28 17.03
CA ASN A 283 7.78 6.96 15.86
C ASN A 283 7.11 5.83 15.07
N THR A 284 6.95 6.00 13.76
CA THR A 284 6.47 4.93 12.87
C THR A 284 7.35 4.79 11.63
N ILE A 285 7.51 3.55 11.20
CA ILE A 285 7.91 3.19 9.84
C ILE A 285 6.78 2.36 9.24
N GLU A 286 6.36 2.72 8.05
CA GLU A 286 5.20 2.20 7.36
C GLU A 286 5.59 1.78 5.94
N ALA A 287 5.24 0.55 5.55
CA ALA A 287 5.45 0.05 4.20
C ALA A 287 4.31 -0.88 3.78
N GLY A 288 3.83 -0.72 2.55
CA GLY A 288 2.65 -1.44 2.06
C GLY A 288 2.23 -1.01 0.66
N TRP A 289 0.97 -1.28 0.32
CA TRP A 289 0.34 -0.74 -0.88
C TRP A 289 -0.90 0.08 -0.51
N GLN A 290 -1.22 1.08 -1.31
CA GLN A 290 -2.42 1.91 -1.12
C GLN A 290 -3.04 2.33 -2.44
N VAL A 291 -4.36 2.52 -2.43
CA VAL A 291 -5.11 3.23 -3.46
C VAL A 291 -5.48 4.60 -2.88
N SER A 292 -4.86 5.66 -3.41
CA SER A 292 -5.04 7.03 -2.93
C SER A 292 -5.17 7.99 -4.13
N PRO A 293 -6.41 8.29 -4.56
CA PRO A 293 -6.64 9.21 -5.67
C PRO A 293 -6.14 10.63 -5.39
N GLU A 294 -6.21 11.10 -4.13
CA GLU A 294 -5.64 12.40 -3.75
C GLU A 294 -4.14 12.46 -4.06
N LEU A 295 -3.39 11.44 -3.64
CA LEU A 295 -1.93 11.42 -3.76
C LEU A 295 -1.45 11.12 -5.19
N TYR A 296 -2.12 10.21 -5.90
CA TYR A 296 -1.62 9.67 -7.18
C TYR A 296 -2.46 10.06 -8.41
N GLY A 297 -3.70 10.50 -8.22
CA GLY A 297 -4.58 10.92 -9.32
C GLY A 297 -5.27 9.76 -10.05
N ASP A 298 -5.14 8.54 -9.53
CA ASP A 298 -5.74 7.33 -10.08
C ASP A 298 -6.20 6.37 -8.98
N ASN A 299 -6.67 5.19 -9.39
CA ASN A 299 -7.13 4.12 -8.51
C ASN A 299 -6.23 2.88 -8.59
N TYR A 300 -4.97 3.01 -9.04
CA TYR A 300 -4.05 1.88 -9.05
C TYR A 300 -3.49 1.62 -7.64
N PRO A 301 -3.37 0.36 -7.19
CA PRO A 301 -2.66 0.06 -5.97
C PRO A 301 -1.18 0.34 -6.18
N ARG A 302 -0.62 1.24 -5.37
CA ARG A 302 0.75 1.73 -5.50
C ARG A 302 1.56 1.34 -4.27
N PHE A 303 2.77 0.83 -4.50
CA PHE A 303 3.70 0.55 -3.41
C PHE A 303 4.06 1.86 -2.73
N PHE A 304 3.97 1.94 -1.41
CA PHE A 304 4.27 3.16 -0.69
C PHE A 304 5.06 2.89 0.58
N THR A 305 5.70 3.95 1.04
CA THR A 305 6.31 4.01 2.36
C THR A 305 5.90 5.29 3.06
N TYR A 306 5.88 5.29 4.38
CA TYR A 306 5.74 6.48 5.22
C TYR A 306 6.62 6.32 6.46
N TRP A 307 7.00 7.42 7.09
CA TRP A 307 7.65 7.40 8.39
C TRP A 307 7.30 8.69 9.14
N THR A 308 7.34 8.68 10.48
CA THR A 308 7.22 9.88 11.33
C THR A 308 7.96 9.67 12.64
N THR A 309 8.29 10.76 13.33
CA THR A 309 9.00 10.75 14.62
C THR A 309 8.28 11.58 15.68
N ASP A 310 7.15 12.18 15.33
CA ASP A 310 6.41 13.14 16.17
C ASP A 310 4.90 12.94 16.06
N ALA A 311 4.45 11.68 15.97
CA ALA A 311 3.03 11.35 15.89
C ALA A 311 2.29 12.11 14.76
N TYR A 312 2.90 12.18 13.58
CA TYR A 312 2.35 12.82 12.37
C TYR A 312 2.10 14.32 12.52
N GLN A 313 2.84 15.02 13.40
CA GLN A 313 2.65 16.46 13.63
C GLN A 313 3.36 17.31 12.57
N ALA A 314 4.68 17.17 12.46
CA ALA A 314 5.51 17.99 11.58
C ALA A 314 6.52 17.17 10.79
N THR A 315 6.89 15.98 11.25
CA THR A 315 7.87 15.10 10.60
C THR A 315 7.23 14.04 9.72
N GLY A 316 8.01 13.55 8.76
CA GLY A 316 7.59 12.47 7.88
C GLY A 316 6.95 12.91 6.58
N CYS A 317 6.97 12.01 5.61
CA CYS A 317 6.22 12.13 4.37
C CYS A 317 6.09 10.77 3.68
N TYR A 318 5.21 10.71 2.68
CA TYR A 318 5.10 9.60 1.76
C TYR A 318 6.33 9.49 0.87
N ASN A 319 6.77 8.26 0.64
CA ASN A 319 7.74 7.88 -0.39
C ASN A 319 9.02 8.72 -0.30
N LEU A 320 9.47 9.27 -1.43
CA LEU A 320 10.65 10.14 -1.55
C LEU A 320 10.27 11.63 -1.65
N LEU A 321 9.07 12.02 -1.17
CA LEU A 321 8.58 13.40 -1.27
C LEU A 321 9.31 14.37 -0.31
N CYS A 322 10.08 13.84 0.63
CA CYS A 322 10.95 14.56 1.53
C CYS A 322 12.20 13.71 1.81
N SER A 323 13.21 14.35 2.39
CA SER A 323 14.42 13.65 2.81
C SER A 323 14.14 12.75 4.02
N GLY A 324 14.72 11.55 4.04
CA GLY A 324 14.60 10.62 5.18
C GLY A 324 14.78 9.14 4.81
N PHE A 325 14.44 8.75 3.58
CA PHE A 325 14.69 7.40 3.09
C PHE A 325 15.77 7.41 2.02
N VAL A 326 16.81 6.59 2.19
CA VAL A 326 17.88 6.42 1.20
C VAL A 326 17.58 5.16 0.38
N GLN A 327 17.17 5.34 -0.87
CA GLN A 327 16.96 4.24 -1.81
C GLN A 327 18.30 3.78 -2.41
N THR A 328 18.47 2.46 -2.55
CA THR A 328 19.74 1.82 -2.93
C THR A 328 19.68 1.05 -4.25
N ASN A 329 18.49 0.75 -4.78
CA ASN A 329 18.35 -0.03 -6.02
C ASN A 329 17.63 0.72 -7.15
N ASP A 330 17.83 0.21 -8.36
CA ASP A 330 17.31 0.70 -9.63
C ASP A 330 16.05 -0.07 -10.11
N LYS A 331 15.53 -0.98 -9.30
CA LYS A 331 14.51 -1.98 -9.66
C LYS A 331 13.10 -1.64 -9.19
N ILE A 332 12.96 -0.89 -8.09
CA ILE A 332 11.67 -0.55 -7.48
C ILE A 332 11.50 0.97 -7.43
N ALA A 333 10.44 1.48 -8.05
CA ALA A 333 10.03 2.88 -7.92
C ALA A 333 8.98 3.01 -6.81
N ILE A 334 9.33 3.61 -5.67
CA ILE A 334 8.36 3.84 -4.60
C ILE A 334 7.28 4.82 -5.09
N GLY A 335 6.02 4.44 -4.94
CA GLY A 335 4.86 5.17 -5.46
C GLY A 335 4.39 4.73 -6.84
N ALA A 336 5.08 3.82 -7.54
CA ALA A 336 4.61 3.28 -8.81
C ALA A 336 3.57 2.16 -8.62
N ALA A 337 2.71 1.99 -9.63
CA ALA A 337 1.63 1.02 -9.61
C ALA A 337 2.14 -0.43 -9.59
N ILE A 338 1.52 -1.24 -8.74
CA ILE A 338 1.78 -2.68 -8.61
C ILE A 338 0.91 -3.42 -9.63
N SER A 339 1.51 -4.39 -10.31
CA SER A 339 0.81 -5.30 -11.22
C SER A 339 1.53 -6.64 -11.29
N PRO A 340 0.81 -7.78 -11.41
CA PRO A 340 -0.66 -7.91 -11.41
C PRO A 340 -1.30 -7.72 -10.02
N THR A 341 -2.63 -7.57 -10.01
CA THR A 341 -3.44 -7.47 -8.79
C THR A 341 -4.35 -8.69 -8.63
N SER A 342 -4.75 -9.00 -7.40
CA SER A 342 -5.62 -10.13 -7.09
C SER A 342 -7.05 -9.88 -7.55
N SER A 343 -7.78 -10.96 -7.84
CA SER A 343 -9.20 -10.89 -8.23
C SER A 343 -10.05 -11.94 -7.51
N TYR A 344 -11.34 -11.65 -7.38
CA TYR A 344 -12.29 -12.53 -6.68
C TYR A 344 -12.42 -13.87 -7.40
N GLN A 345 -12.15 -14.96 -6.70
CA GLN A 345 -12.07 -16.33 -7.23
C GLN A 345 -11.10 -16.49 -8.42
N GLY A 346 -10.11 -15.60 -8.54
CA GLY A 346 -9.10 -15.60 -9.59
C GLY A 346 -7.68 -15.64 -9.05
N GLY A 347 -6.73 -15.15 -9.85
CA GLY A 347 -5.32 -15.08 -9.48
C GLY A 347 -5.12 -14.30 -8.18
N GLN A 348 -4.28 -14.83 -7.30
CA GLN A 348 -3.92 -14.19 -6.03
C GLN A 348 -2.44 -13.81 -6.09
N PHE A 349 -2.16 -12.52 -5.92
CA PHE A 349 -0.82 -11.97 -6.02
C PHE A 349 -0.49 -11.23 -4.74
N ASP A 350 0.62 -11.61 -4.11
CA ASP A 350 1.12 -10.95 -2.91
C ASP A 350 2.54 -10.42 -3.09
N ILE A 351 2.82 -9.39 -2.32
CA ILE A 351 4.17 -8.85 -2.16
C ILE A 351 4.68 -9.30 -0.79
N SER A 352 6.00 -9.52 -0.66
CA SER A 352 6.61 -9.73 0.65
C SER A 352 7.38 -8.47 1.05
N LEU A 353 7.25 -8.07 2.30
CA LEU A 353 7.99 -6.95 2.87
C LEU A 353 8.74 -7.43 4.11
N LEU A 354 9.98 -6.98 4.24
CA LEU A 354 10.78 -7.13 5.45
C LEU A 354 11.33 -5.75 5.82
N VAL A 355 11.03 -5.31 7.03
CA VAL A 355 11.65 -4.14 7.65
C VAL A 355 12.43 -4.61 8.85
N TRP A 356 13.72 -4.30 8.94
CA TRP A 356 14.54 -4.69 10.09
C TRP A 356 15.63 -3.68 10.37
N LYS A 357 16.08 -3.66 11.62
CA LYS A 357 17.17 -2.84 12.11
C LYS A 357 18.47 -3.58 11.90
N ASP A 358 19.37 -3.02 11.09
CA ASP A 358 20.70 -3.55 10.90
C ASP A 358 21.49 -3.48 12.22
N PRO A 359 22.02 -4.61 12.74
CA PRO A 359 22.77 -4.63 13.99
C PRO A 359 24.08 -3.85 13.92
N ASN A 360 24.66 -3.65 12.73
CA ASN A 360 25.95 -2.99 12.57
C ASN A 360 25.84 -1.46 12.57
N HIS A 361 24.92 -0.90 11.77
CA HIS A 361 24.78 0.54 11.61
C HIS A 361 23.55 1.12 12.34
N GLY A 362 22.62 0.27 12.79
CA GLY A 362 21.38 0.68 13.47
C GLY A 362 20.29 1.22 12.56
N ASN A 363 20.53 1.29 11.24
CA ASN A 363 19.55 1.79 10.26
C ASN A 363 18.43 0.76 10.03
N TRP A 364 17.23 1.25 9.74
CA TRP A 364 16.11 0.38 9.39
C TRP A 364 16.08 0.14 7.88
N TRP A 365 16.29 -1.10 7.46
CA TRP A 365 16.30 -1.49 6.06
C TRP A 365 14.94 -2.02 5.61
N LEU A 366 14.60 -1.75 4.36
CA LEU A 366 13.41 -2.22 3.67
C LEU A 366 13.80 -3.16 2.54
N GLU A 367 13.24 -4.36 2.57
CA GLU A 367 13.30 -5.32 1.49
C GLU A 367 11.90 -5.56 0.91
N PHE A 368 11.86 -5.69 -0.41
CA PHE A 368 10.68 -6.00 -1.21
C PHE A 368 10.86 -7.36 -1.92
N GLY A 369 9.81 -8.18 -1.90
CA GLY A 369 9.83 -9.50 -2.51
C GLY A 369 10.87 -10.44 -1.87
N PRO A 370 11.41 -11.42 -2.63
CA PRO A 370 12.30 -12.45 -2.09
C PRO A 370 13.76 -11.99 -1.91
N GLY A 371 14.06 -10.68 -1.96
CA GLY A 371 15.44 -10.20 -1.79
C GLY A 371 15.78 -8.81 -2.34
N LEU A 372 14.83 -8.02 -2.86
CA LEU A 372 15.14 -6.69 -3.40
C LEU A 372 15.30 -5.68 -2.26
N LEU A 373 16.54 -5.32 -1.92
CA LEU A 373 16.83 -4.26 -0.95
C LEU A 373 16.48 -2.90 -1.52
N VAL A 374 15.36 -2.34 -1.07
CA VAL A 374 14.84 -1.04 -1.52
C VAL A 374 15.72 0.09 -1.02
N GLY A 375 16.05 0.08 0.26
CA GLY A 375 16.80 1.15 0.90
C GLY A 375 16.65 1.13 2.41
N TYR A 376 16.96 2.24 3.07
CA TYR A 376 16.91 2.35 4.52
C TYR A 376 16.51 3.72 5.04
N TRP A 377 15.95 3.74 6.26
CA TRP A 377 15.80 4.92 7.09
C TRP A 377 16.97 5.01 8.08
N PRO A 378 17.74 6.11 8.06
CA PRO A 378 18.81 6.33 9.02
C PRO A 378 18.32 6.36 10.47
N ALA A 379 19.06 5.72 11.38
CA ALA A 379 18.70 5.64 12.80
C ALA A 379 18.58 7.01 13.48
N PHE A 380 19.35 8.00 13.03
CA PHE A 380 19.36 9.34 13.63
C PHE A 380 18.04 10.09 13.46
N LEU A 381 17.20 9.69 12.49
CA LEU A 381 15.88 10.29 12.30
C LEU A 381 15.01 10.07 13.53
N PHE A 382 15.13 8.90 14.13
CA PHE A 382 14.23 8.42 15.17
C PHE A 382 14.71 8.80 16.57
N SER A 383 13.75 8.98 17.47
CA SER A 383 13.96 9.04 18.91
C SER A 383 13.86 7.64 19.51
N HIS A 384 12.68 7.02 19.43
CA HIS A 384 12.40 5.71 20.03
C HIS A 384 12.81 4.54 19.14
N LEU A 385 12.48 4.60 17.84
CA LEU A 385 12.90 3.57 16.88
C LEU A 385 14.42 3.56 16.67
N ARG A 386 15.17 4.51 17.22
CA ARG A 386 16.63 4.45 17.27
C ARG A 386 17.13 3.22 18.01
N ASP A 387 16.40 2.79 19.05
CA ASP A 387 16.73 1.62 19.83
C ASP A 387 15.99 0.38 19.31
N HIS A 388 14.66 0.39 19.40
CA HIS A 388 13.80 -0.75 19.05
C HIS A 388 12.34 -0.33 18.84
N ALA A 389 11.55 -1.23 18.25
CA ALA A 389 10.09 -1.14 18.22
C ALA A 389 9.48 -1.84 19.44
N THR A 390 8.34 -1.35 19.90
CA THR A 390 7.55 -1.94 21.01
C THR A 390 6.24 -2.56 20.52
N MET A 391 5.84 -2.23 19.29
CA MET A 391 4.64 -2.76 18.66
C MET A 391 4.87 -2.95 17.16
N ILE A 392 4.35 -4.06 16.64
CA ILE A 392 4.24 -4.32 15.20
C ILE A 392 2.76 -4.48 14.88
N GLN A 393 2.30 -3.80 13.83
CA GLN A 393 0.94 -3.96 13.30
C GLN A 393 0.98 -4.34 11.82
N PHE A 394 -0.07 -5.02 11.38
CA PHE A 394 -0.32 -5.44 10.01
C PHE A 394 -1.80 -5.27 9.72
N GLY A 395 -2.18 -4.87 8.51
CA GLY A 395 -3.60 -4.82 8.14
C GLY A 395 -3.99 -3.61 7.32
N GLY A 396 -5.29 -3.33 7.32
CA GLY A 396 -5.91 -2.31 6.49
C GLY A 396 -6.30 -1.05 7.25
N GLU A 397 -6.28 0.08 6.55
CA GLU A 397 -6.79 1.38 6.99
C GLU A 397 -7.58 2.02 5.84
N VAL A 398 -8.73 2.59 6.16
CA VAL A 398 -9.58 3.33 5.23
C VAL A 398 -9.93 4.69 5.81
N VAL A 399 -10.01 5.73 4.99
CA VAL A 399 -10.59 7.02 5.40
C VAL A 399 -12.10 6.98 5.22
N ASN A 400 -12.82 7.38 6.26
CA ASN A 400 -14.27 7.50 6.29
C ASN A 400 -14.66 8.99 6.40
N THR A 401 -14.83 9.68 5.26
CA THR A 401 -15.12 11.12 5.25
C THR A 401 -16.57 11.48 5.58
N GLN A 402 -17.49 10.51 5.52
CA GLN A 402 -18.93 10.67 5.80
C GLN A 402 -19.57 11.95 5.21
N PRO A 403 -19.35 12.30 3.92
CA PRO A 403 -19.77 13.60 3.37
C PRO A 403 -21.29 13.78 3.36
N SER A 404 -22.05 12.67 3.42
CA SER A 404 -23.51 12.65 3.48
C SER A 404 -24.05 12.12 4.81
N GLY A 405 -23.22 12.04 5.85
CA GLY A 405 -23.60 11.54 7.19
C GLY A 405 -23.76 10.01 7.29
N PHE A 406 -23.33 9.26 6.27
CA PHE A 406 -23.33 7.80 6.25
C PHE A 406 -21.90 7.27 6.20
N HIS A 407 -21.70 6.03 6.62
CA HIS A 407 -20.41 5.37 6.49
C HIS A 407 -19.94 5.35 5.02
N THR A 408 -18.64 5.45 4.78
CA THR A 408 -18.07 5.37 3.43
C THR A 408 -18.33 4.02 2.76
N SER A 409 -18.49 4.03 1.42
CA SER A 409 -18.49 2.84 0.57
C SER A 409 -17.09 2.47 0.04
N THR A 410 -16.03 3.07 0.60
CA THR A 410 -14.65 2.69 0.29
C THR A 410 -14.38 1.28 0.79
N GLN A 411 -13.88 0.44 -0.10
CA GLN A 411 -13.55 -0.94 0.20
C GLN A 411 -12.21 -1.04 0.94
N MET A 412 -12.13 -1.92 1.94
CA MET A 412 -10.85 -2.32 2.54
C MET A 412 -10.38 -3.65 1.93
N GLY A 413 -9.11 -3.72 1.55
CA GLY A 413 -8.53 -4.93 0.97
C GLY A 413 -9.22 -5.32 -0.33
N SER A 414 -9.94 -6.45 -0.34
CA SER A 414 -10.68 -6.94 -1.51
C SER A 414 -12.09 -6.38 -1.60
N GLY A 415 -12.57 -5.68 -0.56
CA GLY A 415 -13.97 -5.30 -0.43
C GLY A 415 -14.88 -6.39 0.15
N HIS A 416 -14.32 -7.54 0.53
CA HIS A 416 -15.05 -8.68 1.09
C HIS A 416 -14.61 -8.96 2.53
N PHE A 417 -15.53 -9.50 3.32
CA PHE A 417 -15.30 -9.85 4.73
C PHE A 417 -14.34 -11.04 4.86
N ALA A 418 -13.67 -11.14 6.00
CA ALA A 418 -12.64 -12.12 6.34
C ALA A 418 -13.16 -13.56 6.29
N GLU A 419 -14.44 -13.78 6.61
CA GLU A 419 -15.08 -15.10 6.59
C GLU A 419 -15.07 -15.78 5.22
N GLU A 420 -14.95 -15.00 4.13
CA GLU A 420 -14.93 -15.56 2.77
C GLU A 420 -13.61 -16.28 2.43
N GLY A 421 -12.52 -15.99 3.14
CA GLY A 421 -11.25 -16.72 3.07
C GLY A 421 -10.45 -16.54 1.78
N PHE A 422 -9.56 -17.50 1.50
CA PHE A 422 -8.61 -17.42 0.37
C PHE A 422 -9.31 -17.32 -0.98
N GLY A 423 -8.77 -16.46 -1.85
CA GLY A 423 -9.33 -16.20 -3.18
C GLY A 423 -10.43 -15.13 -3.19
N LYS A 424 -10.90 -14.67 -2.02
CA LYS A 424 -12.02 -13.74 -1.90
C LYS A 424 -11.70 -12.57 -0.97
N SER A 425 -11.17 -12.86 0.21
CA SER A 425 -10.77 -11.86 1.21
C SER A 425 -9.31 -11.44 1.01
N SER A 426 -8.97 -10.24 1.47
CA SER A 426 -7.56 -9.88 1.63
C SER A 426 -6.93 -10.65 2.78
N TYR A 427 -5.62 -10.86 2.71
CA TYR A 427 -4.87 -11.60 3.71
C TYR A 427 -3.47 -11.02 3.93
N PHE A 428 -2.98 -11.26 5.15
CA PHE A 428 -1.57 -11.31 5.46
C PHE A 428 -1.20 -12.74 5.84
N ARG A 429 -0.03 -13.20 5.42
CA ARG A 429 0.54 -14.51 5.78
C ARG A 429 2.03 -14.42 6.06
N ASN A 430 2.60 -15.49 6.59
CA ASN A 430 4.01 -15.60 6.96
C ASN A 430 4.43 -14.46 7.91
N LEU A 431 3.58 -14.14 8.88
CA LEU A 431 3.85 -13.08 9.83
C LEU A 431 4.98 -13.48 10.79
N GLN A 432 6.05 -12.70 10.80
CA GLN A 432 7.25 -12.92 11.60
C GLN A 432 7.79 -11.59 12.16
N VAL A 433 8.58 -11.67 13.22
CA VAL A 433 9.38 -10.56 13.76
C VAL A 433 10.85 -10.89 13.77
N VAL A 434 11.68 -9.84 13.83
CA VAL A 434 13.11 -9.95 14.04
C VAL A 434 13.41 -9.71 15.52
N ASP A 435 14.07 -10.68 16.15
CA ASP A 435 14.47 -10.63 17.56
C ASP A 435 15.86 -10.00 17.76
N TRP A 436 16.28 -9.84 19.01
CA TRP A 436 17.51 -9.13 19.43
C TRP A 436 18.82 -9.70 18.84
N ASP A 437 18.84 -10.99 18.51
CA ASP A 437 19.98 -11.69 17.91
C ASP A 437 19.95 -11.64 16.36
N ASN A 438 19.11 -10.76 15.80
CA ASN A 438 18.85 -10.65 14.37
C ASN A 438 18.27 -11.94 13.76
N SER A 439 17.43 -12.68 14.50
CA SER A 439 16.74 -13.87 13.99
C SER A 439 15.28 -13.63 13.64
N LEU A 440 14.82 -14.17 12.50
CA LEU A 440 13.40 -14.18 12.14
C LEU A 440 12.66 -15.28 12.90
N ILE A 441 11.70 -14.87 13.73
CA ILE A 441 10.88 -15.78 14.54
C ILE A 441 9.38 -15.62 14.22
N PRO A 442 8.59 -16.71 14.27
CA PRO A 442 7.13 -16.62 14.14
C PRO A 442 6.51 -15.77 15.26
N LEU A 443 5.36 -15.14 14.97
CA LEU A 443 4.55 -14.50 16.02
C LEU A 443 4.02 -15.56 17.01
N THR A 444 4.04 -15.25 18.30
CA THR A 444 3.53 -16.14 19.36
C THR A 444 2.16 -15.72 19.91
N ASN A 445 1.76 -14.45 19.76
CA ASN A 445 0.55 -13.88 20.36
C ASN A 445 -0.13 -12.83 19.45
N LEU A 446 -0.41 -13.19 18.19
CA LEU A 446 -1.12 -12.28 17.28
C LEU A 446 -2.52 -11.96 17.83
N ARG A 447 -2.78 -10.67 18.09
CA ARG A 447 -4.11 -10.14 18.42
C ARG A 447 -4.71 -9.51 17.18
N VAL A 448 -6.03 -9.53 17.06
CA VAL A 448 -6.75 -8.89 15.95
C VAL A 448 -7.77 -7.90 16.49
N LEU A 449 -7.96 -6.80 15.77
CA LEU A 449 -8.90 -5.74 16.11
C LEU A 449 -9.50 -5.15 14.83
N ALA A 450 -10.80 -4.92 14.83
CA ALA A 450 -11.46 -4.06 13.86
C ALA A 450 -12.30 -3.00 14.59
N ASP A 451 -12.23 -1.74 14.13
CA ASP A 451 -12.95 -0.63 14.76
C ASP A 451 -14.47 -0.82 14.64
N HIS A 452 -14.94 -1.18 13.43
CA HIS A 452 -16.33 -1.49 13.13
C HIS A 452 -16.45 -2.80 12.35
N PRO A 453 -16.54 -3.96 13.03
CA PRO A 453 -16.61 -5.30 12.41
C PRO A 453 -17.72 -5.49 11.37
N ASN A 454 -18.83 -4.75 11.48
CA ASN A 454 -19.92 -4.80 10.50
C ASN A 454 -19.59 -4.07 9.19
N CYS A 455 -18.58 -3.18 9.19
CA CYS A 455 -18.12 -2.43 8.02
C CYS A 455 -16.89 -3.10 7.40
N TYR A 456 -15.94 -3.47 8.26
CA TYR A 456 -14.72 -4.19 7.94
C TYR A 456 -14.37 -5.13 9.09
N ASP A 457 -14.04 -6.38 8.81
CA ASP A 457 -13.70 -7.37 9.83
C ASP A 457 -12.29 -7.97 9.61
N ILE A 458 -11.89 -8.79 10.57
CA ILE A 458 -10.61 -9.49 10.58
C ILE A 458 -10.74 -10.83 11.30
N GLN A 459 -10.11 -11.86 10.76
CA GLN A 459 -10.07 -13.19 11.36
C GLN A 459 -8.66 -13.79 11.27
N GLY A 460 -8.04 -14.02 12.43
CA GLY A 460 -6.71 -14.62 12.55
C GLY A 460 -6.72 -16.16 12.49
N GLY A 461 -5.58 -16.73 12.11
CA GLY A 461 -5.36 -18.17 12.10
C GLY A 461 -3.88 -18.55 12.11
N ILE A 462 -3.61 -19.83 12.36
CA ILE A 462 -2.27 -20.41 12.30
C ILE A 462 -2.33 -21.77 11.58
N ASN A 463 -1.42 -21.99 10.62
CA ASN A 463 -1.23 -23.29 10.00
C ASN A 463 0.22 -23.49 9.52
N THR A 464 0.57 -24.69 9.09
CA THR A 464 1.94 -25.05 8.71
C THR A 464 2.39 -24.45 7.37
N VAL A 465 1.47 -23.99 6.53
CA VAL A 465 1.76 -23.47 5.18
C VAL A 465 1.94 -21.94 5.20
N TRP A 466 1.11 -21.24 5.96
CA TRP A 466 1.07 -19.77 6.03
C TRP A 466 1.65 -19.22 7.34
N GLY A 467 2.04 -20.09 8.27
CA GLY A 467 2.43 -19.67 9.62
C GLY A 467 1.27 -18.95 10.31
N ASN A 468 1.58 -17.83 10.97
CA ASN A 468 0.56 -16.90 11.45
C ASN A 468 0.03 -16.08 10.26
N TYR A 469 -1.29 -15.99 10.16
CA TYR A 469 -1.98 -15.28 9.09
C TYR A 469 -3.29 -14.67 9.60
N PHE A 470 -3.88 -13.79 8.81
CA PHE A 470 -5.26 -13.38 8.98
C PHE A 470 -5.89 -13.01 7.64
N TYR A 471 -7.21 -13.18 7.54
CA TYR A 471 -8.02 -12.52 6.52
C TYR A 471 -8.60 -11.22 7.08
N TYR A 472 -8.77 -10.23 6.22
CA TYR A 472 -9.37 -8.94 6.58
C TYR A 472 -10.01 -8.30 5.36
N GLY A 473 -10.90 -7.33 5.61
CA GLY A 473 -11.48 -6.49 4.56
C GLY A 473 -12.93 -6.17 4.84
N GLY A 474 -13.59 -5.62 3.84
CA GLY A 474 -15.02 -5.36 3.89
C GLY A 474 -15.46 -4.29 2.90
N PRO A 475 -16.76 -4.23 2.59
CA PRO A 475 -17.30 -3.32 1.59
C PRO A 475 -17.41 -1.88 2.10
N GLY A 476 -17.18 -1.64 3.41
CA GLY A 476 -17.59 -0.42 4.07
C GLY A 476 -19.10 -0.40 4.24
N ARG A 477 -19.75 0.62 3.69
CA ARG A 477 -21.20 0.84 3.81
C ARG A 477 -22.01 -0.36 3.30
N ASN A 478 -22.85 -0.91 4.16
CA ASN A 478 -23.75 -2.03 3.85
C ASN A 478 -24.95 -2.06 4.82
N ILE A 479 -25.84 -3.05 4.72
CA ILE A 479 -27.06 -3.12 5.56
C ILE A 479 -26.78 -3.21 7.07
N LYS A 480 -25.64 -3.78 7.47
CA LYS A 480 -25.19 -3.87 8.87
C LYS A 480 -24.28 -2.68 9.27
N CYS A 481 -23.91 -1.83 8.31
CA CYS A 481 -23.06 -0.65 8.49
C CYS A 481 -23.59 0.51 7.60
N PRO A 482 -24.66 1.21 8.02
CA PRO A 482 -25.44 2.09 7.15
C PRO A 482 -24.79 3.42 6.74
#